data_AF-A0A374ARK7-F1
#
_entry.id   AF-A0A374ARK7-F1
#
_cell.length_a   1.000
_cell.length_b   1.000
_cell.length_c   1.000
_cell.angle_alpha   90.00
_cell.angle_beta   90.00
_cell.angle_gamma   90.00
#
_symmetry.space_group_name_H-M   'P 1'
#
loop_
_entity.id
_entity.type
_entity.pdbx_description
1 polymer ?
#
loop_
_entity_poly.entity_id
_entity_poly.type
_entity_poly.pdbx_seq_one_letter_code
_entity_poly.pdbx_strand_id
1 'polypeptide(L)'
;MLANPQYGAVGLLSYLYFLFYELLSPFIELLGVLTMVLSVMMDMLNVKFMLVFLACYALYGILLTLTAYFSRIYTIDQRLSFRELILAITACFFETTFLRFYLAFVRVTVFVGYKKNKLNWGKLERK
;
A
#
# COMPACT_ATOMS: atom_id res chain seq x y z
N MET A 1 -2.16 26.38 -4.70
CA MET A 1 -3.13 25.29 -4.47
C MET A 1 -3.18 24.83 -3.02
N LEU A 2 -2.10 24.99 -2.24
CA LEU A 2 -2.17 24.87 -0.77
C LEU A 2 -3.14 25.92 -0.20
N ALA A 3 -4.14 25.43 0.56
CA ALA A 3 -5.14 26.23 1.28
C ALA A 3 -5.92 27.24 0.42
N ASN A 4 -6.32 26.88 -0.81
CA ASN A 4 -7.27 27.71 -1.55
C ASN A 4 -8.70 27.43 -1.03
N PRO A 5 -9.38 28.39 -0.36
CA PRO A 5 -10.70 28.20 0.23
C PRO A 5 -11.81 27.86 -0.79
N GLN A 6 -11.52 28.02 -2.09
CA GLN A 6 -12.43 27.67 -3.18
C GLN A 6 -12.71 26.16 -3.32
N TYR A 7 -11.85 25.28 -2.78
CA TYR A 7 -12.06 23.81 -2.81
C TYR A 7 -12.74 23.27 -1.53
N GLY A 8 -13.16 24.17 -0.62
CA GLY A 8 -13.91 23.82 0.59
C GLY A 8 -13.16 22.91 1.57
N ALA A 9 -13.88 22.42 2.59
CA ALA A 9 -13.35 21.52 3.60
C ALA A 9 -12.92 20.15 3.04
N VAL A 10 -13.60 19.67 1.99
CA VAL A 10 -13.31 18.38 1.35
C VAL A 10 -11.96 18.41 0.64
N GLY A 11 -11.63 19.51 -0.05
CA GLY A 11 -10.33 19.68 -0.70
C GLY A 11 -9.19 19.80 0.32
N LEU A 12 -9.40 20.56 1.40
CA LEU A 12 -8.38 20.73 2.45
C LEU A 12 -8.10 19.41 3.20
N LEU A 13 -9.15 18.70 3.63
CA LEU A 13 -9.01 17.44 4.37
C LEU A 13 -8.43 16.32 3.50
N SER A 14 -8.93 16.16 2.27
CA SER A 14 -8.39 15.15 1.35
C SER A 14 -6.94 15.46 1.03
N TYR A 15 -6.59 16.72 0.78
CA TYR A 15 -5.22 17.11 0.50
C TYR A 15 -4.29 16.88 1.70
N LEU A 16 -4.71 17.22 2.91
CA LEU A 16 -3.95 16.93 4.14
C LEU A 16 -3.77 15.43 4.33
N TYR A 17 -4.81 14.64 4.10
CA TYR A 17 -4.73 13.19 4.15
C TYR A 17 -3.73 12.64 3.12
N PHE A 18 -3.82 13.04 1.86
CA PHE A 18 -2.88 12.65 0.82
C PHE A 18 -1.44 13.10 1.17
N LEU A 19 -1.26 14.32 1.66
CA LEU A 19 0.06 14.85 2.00
C LEU A 19 0.69 14.12 3.18
N PHE A 20 -0.04 13.91 4.28
CA PHE A 20 0.53 13.27 5.47
C PHE A 20 0.52 11.74 5.34
N TYR A 21 -0.60 11.14 4.98
CA TYR A 21 -0.70 9.69 4.96
C TYR A 21 0.11 9.07 3.81
N GLU A 22 -0.04 9.59 2.59
CA GLU A 22 0.62 8.97 1.43
C GLU A 22 2.12 9.28 1.35
N LEU A 23 2.54 10.46 1.82
CA LEU A 23 3.97 10.79 1.91
C LEU A 23 4.66 10.11 3.10
N LEU A 24 3.98 9.98 4.25
CA LEU A 24 4.59 9.43 5.48
C LEU A 24 4.50 7.90 5.52
N SER A 25 3.57 7.29 4.79
CA SER A 25 3.41 5.83 4.69
C SER A 25 4.73 5.10 4.36
N PRO A 26 5.52 5.51 3.34
CA PRO A 26 6.82 4.89 3.06
C PRO A 26 7.84 5.00 4.20
N PHE A 27 7.81 6.09 4.97
CA PHE A 27 8.71 6.27 6.11
C PHE A 27 8.30 5.37 7.28
N ILE A 28 7.00 5.24 7.54
CA ILE A 28 6.47 4.37 8.59
C ILE A 28 6.81 2.91 8.29
N GLU A 29 6.69 2.48 7.04
CA GLU A 29 7.07 1.11 6.63
C GLU A 29 8.56 0.86 6.82
N LEU A 30 9.42 1.80 6.40
CA LEU A 30 10.88 1.66 6.53
C LEU A 30 11.33 1.67 7.99
N LEU A 31 10.77 2.56 8.81
CA LEU A 31 11.00 2.58 10.25
C LEU A 31 10.49 1.31 10.92
N GLY A 32 9.34 0.78 10.52
CA GLY A 32 8.79 -0.47 11.05
C GLY A 32 9.67 -1.69 10.75
N VAL A 33 10.25 -1.76 9.55
CA VAL A 33 11.23 -2.82 9.23
C VAL A 33 12.51 -2.63 10.05
N LEU A 34 12.99 -1.39 10.19
CA LEU A 34 14.20 -1.09 10.96
C LEU A 34 14.04 -1.42 12.44
N THR A 35 12.89 -1.10 13.05
CA THR A 35 12.60 -1.45 14.45
C THR A 35 12.46 -2.95 14.65
N MET A 36 11.91 -3.69 13.68
CA MET A 36 11.92 -5.16 13.74
C MET A 36 13.34 -5.73 13.74
N VAL A 37 14.22 -5.24 12.86
CA VAL A 37 15.62 -5.70 12.80
C VAL A 37 16.36 -5.40 14.10
N LEU A 38 16.25 -4.16 14.62
CA LEU A 38 16.88 -3.77 15.89
C LEU A 38 16.38 -4.62 17.06
N SER A 39 15.08 -4.92 17.09
CA SER A 39 14.48 -5.72 18.16
C SER A 39 14.94 -7.18 18.13
N VAL A 40 15.24 -7.73 16.95
CA VAL A 40 15.85 -9.07 16.81
C VAL A 40 17.30 -9.04 17.30
N MET A 41 18.06 -7.99 16.99
CA MET A 41 19.46 -7.85 17.43
C MET A 41 19.61 -7.70 18.95
N MET A 42 18.61 -7.15 19.63
CA MET A 42 18.60 -7.00 21.10
C MET A 42 18.17 -8.28 21.84
N ASP A 43 17.86 -9.38 21.13
CA ASP A 43 17.34 -10.66 21.69
C ASP A 43 16.09 -10.50 22.58
N MET A 44 15.46 -9.33 22.56
CA MET A 44 14.23 -9.03 23.30
C MET A 44 12.98 -9.57 22.59
N LEU A 45 13.13 -10.02 21.34
CA LEU A 45 12.03 -10.48 20.51
C LEU A 45 11.85 -11.99 20.63
N ASN A 46 10.67 -12.40 21.09
CA ASN A 46 10.26 -13.78 20.93
C ASN A 46 9.91 -14.05 19.45
N VAL A 47 10.84 -14.69 18.74
CA VAL A 47 10.73 -15.00 17.30
C VAL A 47 9.44 -15.79 16.98
N LYS A 48 9.00 -16.68 17.89
CA LYS A 48 7.76 -17.44 17.71
C LYS A 48 6.54 -16.52 17.72
N PHE A 49 6.49 -15.57 18.65
CA PHE A 49 5.41 -14.58 18.72
C PHE A 49 5.40 -13.68 17.48
N MET A 50 6.57 -13.23 17.02
CA MET A 50 6.70 -12.40 15.81
C MET A 50 6.13 -13.10 14.56
N LEU A 51 6.49 -14.37 14.35
CA LEU A 51 6.00 -15.13 13.20
C LEU A 51 4.48 -15.33 13.23
N VAL A 52 3.92 -15.64 14.41
CA VAL A 52 2.46 -15.77 14.58
C VAL A 52 1.77 -14.43 14.34
N PHE A 53 2.32 -13.34 14.87
CA PHE A 53 1.77 -12.00 14.66
C PHE A 53 1.80 -11.59 13.19
N LEU A 54 2.91 -11.87 12.49
CA LEU A 54 3.05 -11.62 11.06
C LEU A 54 2.07 -12.45 10.23
N ALA A 55 1.85 -13.72 10.59
CA ALA A 55 0.85 -14.56 9.95
C ALA A 55 -0.58 -14.03 10.16
N CYS A 56 -0.93 -13.63 11.38
CA CYS A 56 -2.22 -12.99 11.67
C CYS A 56 -2.40 -11.69 10.88
N TYR A 57 -1.35 -10.86 10.77
CA TYR A 57 -1.39 -9.64 9.98
C TYR A 57 -1.60 -9.92 8.49
N ALA A 58 -0.89 -10.91 7.94
CA ALA A 58 -1.07 -11.33 6.54
C ALA A 58 -2.49 -11.85 6.27
N LEU A 59 -3.04 -12.69 7.16
CA LEU A 59 -4.43 -13.15 7.06
C LEU A 59 -5.43 -12.00 7.12
N TYR A 60 -5.23 -11.05 8.04
CA TYR A 60 -6.07 -9.87 8.12
C TYR A 60 -6.01 -9.02 6.84
N GLY A 61 -4.82 -8.85 6.26
CA GLY A 61 -4.63 -8.16 4.98
C GLY A 61 -5.39 -8.85 3.84
N ILE A 62 -5.29 -10.18 3.74
CA ILE A 62 -6.01 -10.97 2.74
C ILE A 62 -7.53 -10.81 2.93
N LEU A 63 -8.03 -10.88 4.17
CA LEU A 63 -9.45 -10.67 4.46
C LEU A 63 -9.92 -9.28 4.02
N LEU A 64 -9.16 -8.22 4.30
CA LEU A 64 -9.51 -6.87 3.85
C LEU A 64 -9.60 -6.77 2.32
N THR A 65 -8.60 -7.31 1.60
CA THR A 65 -8.63 -7.32 0.12
C THR A 65 -9.79 -8.12 -0.43
N LEU A 66 -10.11 -9.25 0.21
CA LEU A 66 -11.21 -10.12 -0.18
C LEU A 66 -12.56 -9.43 0.07
N THR A 67 -12.74 -8.74 1.19
CA THR A 67 -13.95 -7.96 1.47
C THR A 67 -14.12 -6.82 0.46
N ALA A 68 -13.05 -6.12 0.09
CA ALA A 68 -13.11 -5.09 -0.95
C ALA A 68 -13.50 -5.67 -2.32
N TYR A 69 -12.95 -6.84 -2.66
CA TYR A 69 -13.29 -7.55 -3.90
C TYR A 69 -14.77 -7.99 -3.92
N PHE A 70 -15.26 -8.60 -2.83
CA PHE A 70 -16.67 -8.97 -2.70
C PHE A 70 -17.62 -7.78 -2.77
N SER A 71 -17.27 -6.67 -2.11
CA SER A 71 -18.07 -5.43 -2.17
C SER A 71 -18.20 -4.94 -3.61
N ARG A 72 -17.12 -5.01 -4.40
CA ARG A 72 -17.14 -4.61 -5.81
C ARG A 72 -17.98 -5.54 -6.69
N ILE A 73 -17.93 -6.86 -6.45
CA ILE A 73 -18.75 -7.82 -7.18
C ILE A 73 -20.23 -7.59 -6.92
N TYR A 74 -20.60 -7.33 -5.65
CA TYR A 74 -21.99 -7.05 -5.28
C TYR A 74 -22.54 -5.81 -6.00
N THR A 75 -21.71 -4.79 -6.24
CA THR A 75 -22.12 -3.60 -6.99
C THR A 75 -22.25 -3.82 -8.50
N ILE A 76 -21.53 -4.79 -9.08
CA ILE A 76 -21.43 -5.01 -10.55
C ILE A 76 -22.36 -6.16 -11.04
N ASP A 77 -23.01 -6.89 -10.13
CA ASP A 77 -23.94 -8.01 -10.45
C ASP A 77 -23.33 -9.06 -11.41
N GLN A 78 -22.05 -9.39 -11.21
CA GLN A 78 -21.33 -10.33 -12.08
C GLN A 78 -21.47 -11.77 -11.52
N ARG A 79 -21.99 -12.69 -12.34
CA ARG A 79 -22.12 -14.12 -11.97
C ARG A 79 -20.74 -14.76 -11.82
N LEU A 80 -20.41 -15.18 -10.59
CA LEU A 80 -19.14 -15.83 -10.27
C LEU A 80 -19.20 -17.34 -10.55
N SER A 81 -18.17 -17.86 -11.20
CA SER A 81 -17.87 -19.30 -11.21
C SER A 81 -16.89 -19.62 -10.07
N PHE A 82 -16.98 -20.81 -9.46
CA PHE A 82 -16.06 -21.25 -8.39
C PHE A 82 -14.58 -21.15 -8.76
N ARG A 83 -14.24 -21.27 -10.06
CA ARG A 83 -12.87 -21.09 -10.56
C ARG A 83 -12.38 -19.66 -10.44
N GLU A 84 -13.24 -18.69 -10.72
CA GLU A 84 -12.93 -17.25 -10.61
C GLU A 84 -12.70 -16.84 -9.16
N LEU A 85 -13.43 -17.47 -8.22
CA LEU A 85 -13.24 -17.24 -6.79
C LEU A 85 -11.85 -17.68 -6.31
N ILE A 86 -11.41 -18.89 -6.72
CA ILE A 86 -10.08 -19.40 -6.36
C ILE A 86 -8.99 -18.53 -6.99
N LEU A 87 -9.16 -18.14 -8.25
CA LEU A 87 -8.24 -17.22 -8.93
C LEU A 87 -8.15 -15.88 -8.18
N ALA A 88 -9.28 -15.30 -7.79
CA ALA A 88 -9.34 -14.05 -7.04
C ALA A 88 -8.64 -14.13 -5.67
N ILE A 89 -8.83 -15.24 -4.94
CA ILE A 89 -8.14 -15.47 -3.66
C ILE A 89 -6.62 -15.54 -3.87
N THR A 90 -6.17 -16.30 -4.88
CA THR A 90 -4.73 -16.39 -5.19
C THR A 90 -4.15 -15.04 -5.64
N ALA A 91 -4.92 -14.23 -6.39
CA ALA A 91 -4.53 -12.89 -6.78
C ALA A 91 -4.44 -11.93 -5.58
N CYS A 92 -5.41 -11.97 -4.66
CA CYS A 92 -5.38 -11.15 -3.42
C CYS A 92 -4.20 -11.52 -2.52
N PHE A 93 -3.87 -12.81 -2.44
CA PHE A 93 -2.70 -13.30 -1.72
C PHE A 93 -1.40 -12.74 -2.32
N PHE A 94 -1.27 -12.81 -3.66
CA PHE A 94 -0.12 -12.28 -4.38
C PHE A 94 -0.02 -10.75 -4.25
N GLU A 95 -1.14 -10.05 -4.32
CA GLU A 95 -1.19 -8.61 -4.16
C GLU A 95 -0.72 -8.15 -2.77
N THR A 96 -1.26 -8.78 -1.73
CA THR A 96 -0.94 -8.42 -0.34
C THR A 96 0.51 -8.73 0.01
N THR A 97 1.06 -9.84 -0.49
CA THR A 97 2.38 -10.35 -0.10
C THR A 97 3.52 -9.83 -0.96
N PHE A 98 3.31 -9.58 -2.25
CA PHE A 98 4.37 -9.14 -3.16
C PHE A 98 4.15 -7.72 -3.67
N LEU A 99 2.98 -7.42 -4.23
CA LEU A 99 2.74 -6.11 -4.85
C LEU A 99 2.82 -4.98 -3.82
N ARG A 100 2.30 -5.20 -2.60
CA ARG A 100 2.34 -4.19 -1.54
C ARG A 100 3.77 -3.81 -1.14
N PHE A 101 4.65 -4.79 -0.94
CA PHE A 101 6.07 -4.54 -0.65
C PHE A 101 6.81 -3.93 -1.84
N TYR A 102 6.51 -4.37 -3.06
CA TYR A 102 7.11 -3.79 -4.26
C TYR A 102 6.72 -2.31 -4.44
N LEU A 103 5.43 -1.98 -4.28
CA LEU A 103 4.95 -0.60 -4.35
C LEU A 103 5.55 0.27 -3.24
N ALA A 104 5.69 -0.26 -2.03
CA ALA A 104 6.41 0.42 -0.95
C ALA A 104 7.86 0.73 -1.35
N PHE A 105 8.59 -0.26 -1.87
CA PHE A 105 9.97 -0.08 -2.33
C PHE A 105 10.11 0.93 -3.46
N VAL A 106 9.21 0.89 -4.44
CA VAL A 106 9.17 1.88 -5.53
C VAL A 106 8.90 3.28 -4.98
N ARG A 107 7.97 3.44 -4.03
CA ARG A 107 7.68 4.75 -3.41
C ARG A 107 8.89 5.32 -2.68
N VAL A 108 9.61 4.50 -1.91
CA VAL A 108 10.87 4.91 -1.27
C VAL A 108 11.90 5.31 -2.31
N THR A 109 12.06 4.53 -3.37
CA THR A 109 13.02 4.80 -4.46
C THR A 109 12.69 6.09 -5.20
N VAL A 110 11.42 6.37 -5.47
CA VAL A 110 10.97 7.60 -6.12
C VAL A 110 11.20 8.81 -5.22
N PHE A 111 10.97 8.69 -3.91
CA PHE A 111 11.24 9.80 -2.98
C PHE A 111 12.73 10.17 -2.94
N VAL A 112 13.63 9.17 -2.89
CA VAL A 112 15.09 9.38 -2.95
C VAL A 112 15.53 9.84 -4.35
N GLY A 113 14.92 9.31 -5.40
CA GLY A 113 15.21 9.60 -6.81
C GLY A 113 14.59 10.87 -7.37
N TYR A 114 13.65 11.50 -6.66
CA TYR A 114 12.91 12.69 -7.10
C TYR A 114 13.84 13.84 -7.49
N LYS A 115 15.02 13.92 -6.86
CA LYS A 115 16.02 14.96 -7.14
C LYS A 115 16.74 14.79 -8.48
N LYS A 116 16.74 13.59 -9.08
CA LYS A 116 17.56 13.26 -10.27
C LYS A 116 16.87 13.53 -11.61
N ASN A 117 15.53 13.50 -11.66
CA ASN A 117 14.74 13.74 -12.89
C ASN A 117 13.87 15.00 -12.77
N LYS A 118 14.46 16.11 -12.33
CA LYS A 118 13.81 17.42 -12.45
C LYS A 118 13.65 17.74 -13.95
N LEU A 119 12.41 17.69 -14.44
CA LEU A 119 11.96 18.47 -15.61
C LEU A 119 12.29 17.96 -17.03
N ASN A 120 12.44 16.65 -17.25
CA ASN A 120 12.33 16.10 -18.62
C ASN A 120 11.07 15.25 -18.74
N TRP A 121 9.92 15.94 -18.81
CA TRP A 121 8.76 15.34 -19.45
C TRP A 121 9.18 15.09 -20.90
N GLY A 122 9.29 13.83 -21.30
CA GLY A 122 9.55 13.51 -22.70
C GLY A 122 8.55 14.29 -23.57
N LYS A 123 9.04 15.05 -24.54
CA LYS A 123 8.16 15.69 -25.54
C LYS A 123 7.32 14.56 -26.13
N LEU A 124 6.01 14.60 -25.86
CA LEU A 124 5.04 13.71 -26.51
C LEU A 124 5.00 14.11 -27.99
N GLU A 125 5.87 13.53 -28.80
CA GLU A 125 5.69 13.53 -30.24
C GLU A 125 4.48 12.65 -30.55
N ARG A 126 3.35 13.31 -30.81
CA ARG A 126 2.21 12.67 -31.46
C ARG A 126 2.57 12.48 -32.93
N LYS A 127 2.66 11.24 -33.39
CA LYS A 127 2.41 10.88 -34.79
C LYS A 127 1.00 10.30 -34.89
#